data_AF-A0A9E2IJD7-F1
#
_entry.id   AF-A0A9E2IJD7-F1
#
_cell.length_a   1.000
_cell.length_b   1.000
_cell.length_c   1.000
_cell.angle_alpha   90.00
_cell.angle_beta   90.00
_cell.angle_gamma   90.00
#
_symmetry.space_group_name_H-M   'P 1'
#
loop_
_entity.id
_entity.type
_entity.pdbx_description
1 polymer ?
#
loop_
_entity_poly.entity_id
_entity_poly.type
_entity_poly.pdbx_seq_one_letter_code
_entity_poly.pdbx_strand_id
1 'polypeptide(L)'
;RISNECPMNSEKFTLRARLAKSGEMIYFSQLDINRILERALRRSGLPLYYTQGFSPRVKLSFGIALKLGIAGVEDVTFYFTRPVAYQICIDALQPQLPEGLTLLSIDPGRVDQAQRALV
;
A
#
# COMPACT_ATOMS: atom_id res chain seq x y z
N ARG A 1 -6.70 -5.76 29.24
CA ARG A 1 -6.44 -4.36 29.68
C ARG A 1 -5.02 -4.02 29.28
N ILE A 2 -4.77 -2.76 28.84
CA ILE A 2 -3.48 -2.19 28.38
C ILE A 2 -3.22 -2.54 26.89
N SER A 3 -3.17 -1.66 25.87
CA SER A 3 -3.21 -0.18 25.78
C SER A 3 -3.87 0.22 24.46
N ASN A 4 -4.89 1.06 24.51
CA ASN A 4 -5.57 1.60 23.33
C ASN A 4 -5.10 3.03 23.06
N GLU A 5 -3.79 3.23 23.04
CA GLU A 5 -3.18 4.53 22.78
C GLU A 5 -2.05 4.35 21.76
N CYS A 6 -2.46 4.20 20.49
CA CYS A 6 -1.57 4.57 19.40
C CYS A 6 -1.51 6.12 19.40
N PRO A 7 -0.34 6.73 19.63
CA PRO A 7 -0.24 8.17 19.75
C PRO A 7 -0.78 8.83 18.48
N MET A 8 -1.62 9.84 18.69
CA MET A 8 -2.41 10.56 17.69
C MET A 8 -1.57 11.44 16.74
N ASN A 9 -0.25 11.21 16.71
CA ASN A 9 0.73 11.77 15.78
C ASN A 9 1.77 10.69 15.41
N SER A 10 1.31 9.56 14.87
CA SER A 10 2.20 8.48 14.43
C SER A 10 2.88 8.90 13.13
N GLU A 11 4.19 9.12 13.17
CA GLU A 11 5.01 9.15 11.96
C GLU A 11 4.79 7.84 11.21
N LYS A 12 3.96 7.89 10.17
CA LYS A 12 3.72 6.73 9.32
C LYS A 12 4.83 6.72 8.29
N PHE A 13 5.62 5.66 8.29
CA PHE A 13 6.58 5.44 7.22
C PHE A 13 5.80 5.07 5.97
N THR A 14 5.90 5.91 4.94
CA THR A 14 5.18 5.71 3.69
C THR A 14 6.16 5.42 2.57
N LEU A 15 5.83 4.40 1.78
CA LEU A 15 6.53 4.09 0.54
C LEU A 15 5.52 4.12 -0.59
N ARG A 16 5.86 4.78 -1.69
CA ARG A 16 5.07 4.78 -2.91
C ARG A 16 5.61 3.71 -3.84
N ALA A 17 4.78 2.74 -4.18
CA ALA A 17 5.04 1.72 -5.16
C ALA A 17 4.42 2.09 -6.51
N ARG A 18 5.16 1.88 -7.59
CA ARG A 18 4.62 1.84 -8.96
C ARG A 18 4.32 0.40 -9.32
N LEU A 19 3.05 0.10 -9.56
CA LEU A 19 2.59 -1.22 -9.94
C LEU A 19 2.15 -1.22 -11.40
N ALA A 20 2.74 -2.11 -12.20
CA ALA A 20 2.25 -2.39 -13.55
C ALA A 20 1.13 -3.42 -13.48
N LYS A 21 0.03 -3.11 -14.15
CA LYS A 21 -1.14 -3.95 -14.32
C LYS A 21 -1.25 -4.39 -15.78
N SER A 22 -1.30 -5.69 -16.05
CA SER A 22 -1.28 -6.26 -17.40
C SER A 22 -1.94 -7.64 -17.46
N GLY A 23 -2.10 -8.20 -18.67
CA GLY A 23 -2.73 -9.51 -18.86
C GLY A 23 -4.18 -9.54 -18.38
N GLU A 24 -4.60 -10.65 -17.77
CA GLU A 24 -5.97 -10.80 -17.25
C GLU A 24 -6.28 -9.84 -16.10
N MET A 25 -5.26 -9.27 -15.45
CA MET A 25 -5.49 -8.33 -14.34
C MET A 25 -6.23 -7.08 -14.77
N ILE A 26 -6.20 -6.69 -16.06
CA ILE A 26 -6.94 -5.52 -16.56
C ILE A 26 -8.44 -5.62 -16.28
N TYR A 27 -9.00 -6.82 -16.16
CA TYR A 27 -10.42 -7.07 -15.89
C TYR A 27 -10.78 -7.06 -14.40
N PHE A 28 -9.80 -6.90 -13.51
CA PHE A 28 -10.05 -6.78 -12.07
C PHE A 28 -10.39 -5.33 -11.72
N SER A 29 -11.44 -5.16 -10.92
CA SER A 29 -11.84 -3.83 -10.43
C SER A 29 -10.81 -3.29 -9.44
N GLN A 30 -10.81 -1.98 -9.20
CA GLN A 30 -9.91 -1.39 -8.20
C GLN A 30 -10.09 -2.01 -6.81
N LEU A 31 -11.32 -2.37 -6.44
CA LEU A 31 -11.57 -3.03 -5.15
C LEU A 31 -10.95 -4.42 -5.07
N ASP A 32 -10.88 -5.13 -6.19
CA ASP A 32 -10.23 -6.44 -6.25
C ASP A 32 -8.71 -6.28 -6.15
N ILE A 33 -8.14 -5.30 -6.85
CA ILE A 33 -6.72 -4.93 -6.71
C ILE A 33 -6.39 -4.57 -5.27
N ASN A 34 -7.23 -3.79 -4.58
CA ASN A 34 -7.06 -3.47 -3.17
C ASN A 34 -6.99 -4.73 -2.30
N ARG A 35 -7.89 -5.69 -2.55
CA ARG A 35 -7.96 -6.95 -1.80
C ARG A 35 -6.77 -7.86 -2.10
N ILE A 36 -6.31 -7.89 -3.35
CA ILE A 36 -5.14 -8.65 -3.78
C ILE A 36 -3.89 -8.08 -3.11
N LEU A 37 -3.69 -6.77 -3.18
CA LEU A 37 -2.55 -6.09 -2.55
C LEU A 37 -2.59 -6.23 -1.02
N GLU A 38 -3.76 -6.09 -0.41
CA GLU A 38 -3.90 -6.32 1.03
C GLU A 38 -3.47 -7.75 1.42
N ARG A 39 -3.84 -8.77 0.63
CA ARG A 39 -3.41 -10.15 0.87
C ARG A 39 -1.92 -10.35 0.64
N ALA A 40 -1.37 -9.80 -0.45
CA ALA A 40 0.05 -9.88 -0.75
C ALA A 40 0.90 -9.22 0.34
N LEU A 41 0.51 -8.02 0.78
CA LEU A 41 1.15 -7.32 1.89
C LEU A 41 1.06 -8.14 3.18
N ARG A 42 -0.09 -8.70 3.54
CA ARG A 42 -0.21 -9.55 4.73
C ARG A 42 0.72 -10.78 4.68
N ARG A 43 0.93 -11.35 3.50
CA ARG A 43 1.83 -12.51 3.30
C ARG A 43 3.32 -12.14 3.30
N SER A 44 3.66 -10.89 2.97
CA SER A 44 5.05 -10.42 2.89
C SER A 44 5.78 -10.35 4.24
N GLY A 45 5.06 -10.39 5.37
CA GLY A 45 5.66 -10.23 6.70
C GLY A 45 6.18 -8.82 7.01
N LEU A 46 5.89 -7.84 6.14
CA LEU A 46 6.28 -6.45 6.36
C LEU A 46 5.54 -5.84 7.58
N PRO A 47 6.13 -4.81 8.23
CA PRO A 47 5.53 -4.16 9.40
C PRO A 47 4.41 -3.19 8.99
N LEU A 48 3.30 -3.75 8.52
CA LEU A 48 2.18 -2.98 7.96
C LEU A 48 1.45 -2.16 9.02
N TYR A 49 1.02 -0.96 8.61
CA TYR A 49 0.08 -0.16 9.38
C TYR A 49 -1.36 -0.56 9.05
N TYR A 50 -2.20 -0.71 10.08
CA TYR A 50 -3.60 -1.10 9.94
C TYR A 50 -4.55 0.07 10.24
N THR A 51 -5.73 0.07 9.61
CA THR A 51 -6.79 1.03 9.90
C THR A 51 -7.33 0.86 11.32
N GLN A 52 -7.65 1.96 11.99
CA GLN A 52 -8.28 1.96 13.31
C GLN A 52 -9.80 1.80 13.14
N GLY A 53 -10.37 0.69 13.61
CA GLY A 53 -11.81 0.39 13.49
C GLY A 53 -12.14 -1.06 13.83
N PHE A 54 -13.43 -1.42 13.77
CA PHE A 54 -13.94 -2.74 14.14
C PHE A 54 -13.51 -3.88 13.19
N SER A 55 -12.89 -3.56 12.06
CA SER A 55 -12.31 -4.53 11.13
C SER A 55 -10.98 -3.99 10.60
N PRO A 56 -9.84 -4.32 11.22
CA PRO A 56 -8.54 -3.79 10.83
C PRO A 56 -8.12 -4.30 9.45
N ARG A 57 -7.96 -3.36 8.52
CA ARG A 57 -7.49 -3.59 7.15
C ARG A 57 -6.10 -2.98 7.01
N VAL A 58 -5.28 -3.55 6.13
CA VAL A 58 -3.99 -2.91 5.80
C VAL A 58 -4.28 -1.53 5.22
N LYS A 59 -3.64 -0.48 5.76
CA LYS A 59 -3.79 0.87 5.23
C LYS A 59 -2.96 0.99 3.96
N LEU A 60 -3.63 1.33 2.87
CA LEU A 60 -3.06 1.61 1.56
C LEU A 60 -3.88 2.72 0.90
N SER A 61 -3.24 3.52 0.05
CA SER A 61 -3.86 4.65 -0.65
C SER A 61 -3.40 4.67 -2.09
N PHE A 62 -4.33 4.81 -3.04
CA PHE A 62 -3.99 4.91 -4.46
C PHE A 62 -3.82 6.38 -4.83
N GLY A 63 -2.91 6.64 -5.77
CA GLY A 63 -2.88 7.91 -6.49
C GLY A 63 -4.03 7.99 -7.47
N ILE A 64 -3.71 7.88 -8.76
CA ILE A 64 -4.72 7.80 -9.83
C ILE A 64 -4.92 6.33 -10.17
N ALA A 65 -6.11 5.80 -9.90
CA ALA A 65 -6.47 4.43 -10.26
C ALA A 65 -6.67 4.29 -11.78
N LEU A 66 -6.27 3.14 -12.32
CA LEU A 66 -6.53 2.79 -13.72
C LEU A 66 -8.01 2.44 -13.92
N LYS A 67 -8.56 2.78 -15.09
CA LYS A 67 -9.91 2.32 -15.45
C LYS A 67 -9.90 0.81 -15.71
N LEU A 68 -11.06 0.18 -15.50
CA LEU A 68 -11.26 -1.22 -15.84
C LEU A 68 -10.96 -1.47 -17.33
N GLY A 69 -10.30 -2.58 -17.63
CA GLY A 69 -9.93 -2.99 -18.99
C GLY A 69 -8.67 -2.31 -19.54
N ILE A 70 -7.99 -1.47 -18.76
CA ILE A 70 -6.77 -0.77 -19.19
C ILE A 70 -5.54 -1.39 -18.53
N ALA A 71 -4.55 -1.73 -19.36
CA ALA A 71 -3.19 -2.03 -18.89
C ALA A 71 -2.42 -0.73 -18.66
N GLY A 72 -1.60 -0.68 -17.63
CA GLY A 72 -0.86 0.54 -17.31
C GLY A 72 -0.13 0.45 -16.00
N VAL A 73 0.31 1.61 -15.51
CA VAL A 73 1.00 1.74 -14.22
C VAL A 73 0.14 2.57 -13.28
N GLU A 74 -0.03 2.09 -12.05
CA GLU A 74 -0.71 2.81 -10.98
C GLU A 74 0.22 3.02 -9.77
N ASP A 75 0.07 4.19 -9.14
CA ASP A 75 0.80 4.55 -7.93
C ASP A 75 0.00 4.11 -6.70
N VAL A 76 0.65 3.37 -5.79
CA VAL A 76 0.07 2.92 -4.52
C VAL A 76 0.99 3.28 -3.38
N THR A 77 0.46 3.96 -2.37
CA THR A 77 1.16 4.27 -1.13
C THR A 77 0.88 3.19 -0.09
N PHE A 78 1.95 2.56 0.41
CA PHE A 78 1.93 1.64 1.53
C PHE A 78 2.32 2.37 2.82
N TYR A 79 1.73 1.94 3.93
CA TYR A 79 1.95 2.54 5.25
C TYR A 79 2.53 1.47 6.19
N PHE A 80 3.59 1.84 6.91
CA PHE A 80 4.30 0.95 7.82
C PHE A 80 4.39 1.54 9.23
N THR A 81 4.51 0.66 10.22
CA THR A 81 4.68 1.01 11.64
C THR A 81 6.13 1.35 12.00
N ARG A 82 7.10 0.96 11.16
CA ARG A 82 8.53 1.26 11.30
C ARG A 82 9.16 1.46 9.92
N PRO A 83 10.36 2.06 9.82
CA PRO A 83 11.05 2.22 8.54
C PRO A 83 11.29 0.86 7.86
N VAL A 84 11.11 0.81 6.55
CA VAL A 84 11.40 -0.35 5.71
C VAL A 84 12.29 0.12 4.56
N ALA A 85 13.43 -0.55 4.36
CA ALA A 85 14.30 -0.28 3.22
C ALA A 85 13.61 -0.71 1.91
N TYR A 86 13.84 0.03 0.83
CA TYR A 86 13.14 -0.20 -0.44
C TYR A 86 13.37 -1.61 -0.97
N GLN A 87 14.62 -2.09 -0.93
CA GLN A 87 14.95 -3.44 -1.39
C GLN A 87 14.24 -4.52 -0.58
N ILE A 88 14.18 -4.38 0.75
CA ILE A 88 13.45 -5.33 1.62
C ILE A 88 11.97 -5.35 1.25
N CYS A 89 11.36 -4.19 0.96
CA CYS A 89 9.98 -4.13 0.54
C CYS A 89 9.75 -4.80 -0.83
N ILE A 90 10.67 -4.63 -1.78
CA ILE A 90 10.60 -5.28 -3.10
C ILE A 90 10.71 -6.79 -2.94
N ASP A 91 11.76 -7.27 -2.26
CA ASP A 91 12.05 -8.69 -2.09
C ASP A 91 10.94 -9.42 -1.34
N ALA A 92 10.30 -8.77 -0.37
CA ALA A 92 9.20 -9.34 0.39
C ALA A 92 7.86 -9.30 -0.36
N LEU A 93 7.60 -8.27 -1.17
CA LEU A 93 6.29 -8.06 -1.81
C LEU A 93 6.20 -8.66 -3.21
N GLN A 94 7.21 -8.50 -4.05
CA GLN A 94 7.22 -8.98 -5.44
C GLN A 94 6.84 -10.47 -5.59
N PRO A 95 7.36 -11.41 -4.77
CA PRO A 95 6.97 -12.82 -4.89
C PRO A 95 5.53 -13.12 -4.42
N GLN A 96 4.90 -12.18 -3.72
CA GLN A 96 3.51 -12.33 -3.24
C GLN A 96 2.49 -11.76 -4.23
N LEU A 97 2.95 -11.06 -5.27
CA LEU A 97 2.09 -10.52 -6.30
C LEU A 97 1.70 -11.63 -7.30
N PRO A 98 0.41 -11.74 -7.64
CA PRO A 98 -0.04 -12.65 -8.69
C PRO A 98 0.42 -12.18 -10.07
N GLU A 99 0.32 -13.08 -11.04
CA GLU A 99 0.56 -12.77 -12.45
C GLU A 99 -0.29 -11.57 -12.92
N GLY A 100 0.31 -10.72 -13.76
CA GLY A 100 -0.32 -9.49 -14.23
C GLY A 100 -0.19 -8.29 -13.29
N LEU A 101 0.39 -8.45 -12.09
CA LEU A 101 0.83 -7.34 -11.22
C LEU A 101 2.34 -7.39 -10.98
N THR A 102 3.04 -6.34 -11.37
CA THR A 102 4.50 -6.24 -11.20
C THR A 102 4.88 -4.96 -10.47
N LEU A 103 5.76 -5.08 -9.46
CA LEU A 103 6.32 -3.93 -8.78
C LEU A 103 7.48 -3.37 -9.59
N LEU A 104 7.31 -2.17 -10.13
CA LEU A 104 8.30 -1.52 -11.00
C LEU A 104 9.33 -0.72 -10.20
N SER A 105 8.88 0.03 -9.19
CA SER A 105 9.76 0.82 -8.34
C SER A 105 9.12 1.14 -7.01
N ILE A 106 9.97 1.50 -6.04
CA ILE A 106 9.56 2.07 -4.76
C ILE A 106 10.27 3.42 -4.58
N ASP A 107 9.49 4.44 -4.24
CA ASP A 107 9.94 5.79 -3.92
C ASP A 107 9.47 6.20 -2.51
N PRO A 108 10.04 7.27 -1.92
CA PRO A 108 9.45 7.89 -0.73
C PRO A 108 7.97 8.23 -0.93
N GLY A 109 7.11 7.81 0.00
CA GLY A 109 5.70 8.21 -0.03
C GLY A 109 5.54 9.69 0.37
N ARG A 110 4.68 10.44 -0.33
CA ARG A 110 4.24 11.74 0.18
C ARG A 110 3.29 11.48 1.35
N VAL A 111 3.71 11.86 2.55
CA VAL A 111 2.78 12.02 3.68
C VAL A 111 1.83 13.14 3.28
N ASP A 112 0.54 12.84 3.26
CA ASP A 112 -0.49 13.86 3.04
C ASP A 112 -0.33 14.93 4.13
N GLN A 113 0.17 16.11 3.74
CA GLN A 113 0.42 17.24 4.64
C GLN A 113 -0.89 17.99 4.98
N ALA A 114 -2.06 17.40 4.73
CA ALA A 114 -3.37 18.01 4.98
C ALA A 114 -3.72 18.29 6.46
N GLN A 115 -2.77 18.21 7.40
CA GLN A 115 -2.95 18.61 8.81
C GLN A 115 -1.92 19.63 9.31
N ARG A 116 -1.24 20.35 8.41
CA ARG A 116 -0.26 21.40 8.76
C ARG A 116 -0.58 22.78 8.18
N ALA A 117 -1.87 23.12 8.14
CA ALA A 117 -2.32 24.49 7.90
C ALA A 117 -3.50 24.80 8.83
N LEU A 118 -3.16 25.22 10.05
CA LEU A 118 -3.90 26.17 10.89
C LEU A 118 -2.95 26.50 12.06
N VAL A 119 -1.98 27.36 11.76
CA VAL A 119 -1.39 28.28 12.74
C VAL A 119 -2.28 29.52 12.73
#